data_AF-A0A9P3URJ1-F1
#
_entry.id   AF-A0A9P3URJ1-F1
#
_cell.length_a   1.000
_cell.length_b   1.000
_cell.length_c   1.000
_cell.angle_alpha   90.00
_cell.angle_beta   90.00
_cell.angle_gamma   90.00
#
_symmetry.space_group_name_H-M   'P 1'
#
loop_
_entity.id
_entity.type
_entity.pdbx_description
1 polymer ?
#
loop_
_entity_poly.entity_id
_entity_poly.type
_entity_poly.pdbx_seq_one_letter_code
_entity_poly.pdbx_strand_id
1 'polypeptide(L)'
;MDEGDNIDDEDLWEDVEEDDEESGAAEEITENAQGSRPSEDDIGNNFVRIVHLNGVHYLPLLYCLCGGEERLHVDLSQARLIPTSFIRIKTLFTCAVLDDYRLSNLEMKASAYQYWQKIVRITSPDGVTQVPDLYRELRRLSREWRWLKKIKWAGFGHENRDPMNPAPGELSIFCLTCLQPGVNLPPDWKADQQRNPEPYIRDMTIDGNFTADHVESKNPGPDLWLSKGGRMMASRVRIEAFMEMAVTRLTVW
;
A
#
# COMPACT_ATOMS: atom_id res chain seq x y z
N MET A 1 4.50 10.04 -53.97
CA MET A 1 4.78 11.17 -53.09
C MET A 1 3.79 10.97 -51.95
N ASP A 2 4.13 10.12 -50.96
CA ASP A 2 4.93 10.45 -49.76
C ASP A 2 4.31 11.66 -49.03
N GLU A 3 3.90 11.63 -47.77
CA GLU A 3 4.32 10.91 -46.54
C GLU A 3 3.05 10.53 -45.73
N GLY A 4 2.95 9.54 -44.83
CA GLY A 4 3.93 9.02 -43.88
C GLY A 4 3.70 9.67 -42.52
N ASP A 5 2.72 9.20 -41.74
CA ASP A 5 2.64 9.48 -40.30
C ASP A 5 2.37 8.17 -39.55
N ASN A 6 3.45 7.65 -38.97
CA ASN A 6 3.45 6.66 -37.90
C ASN A 6 2.74 7.28 -36.69
N ILE A 7 1.65 6.66 -36.25
CA ILE A 7 1.20 6.79 -34.87
C ILE A 7 1.84 5.62 -34.12
N ASP A 8 2.70 5.96 -33.18
CA ASP A 8 3.37 5.03 -32.28
C ASP A 8 2.32 4.25 -31.48
N ASP A 9 2.17 2.96 -31.80
CA ASP A 9 1.41 1.96 -31.03
C ASP A 9 2.18 1.53 -29.76
N GLU A 10 2.54 2.49 -28.91
CA GLU A 10 3.13 2.22 -27.59
C GLU A 10 2.32 2.93 -26.49
N ASP A 11 1.14 2.41 -26.15
CA ASP A 11 0.49 2.60 -24.83
C ASP A 11 -0.80 1.78 -24.64
N LEU A 12 -0.87 0.56 -25.19
CA LEU A 12 -1.94 -0.41 -24.90
C LEU A 12 -1.48 -1.36 -23.77
N TRP A 13 -1.48 -0.84 -22.55
CA TRP A 13 -1.48 -1.68 -21.36
C TRP A 13 -2.94 -2.01 -21.04
N GLU A 14 -3.43 -3.12 -21.59
CA GLU A 14 -4.70 -3.71 -21.17
C GLU A 14 -4.57 -4.18 -19.71
N ASP A 15 -5.30 -3.52 -18.82
CA ASP A 15 -5.66 -4.10 -17.54
C ASP A 15 -6.49 -5.36 -17.84
N VAL A 16 -5.88 -6.54 -17.67
CA VAL A 16 -6.60 -7.81 -17.74
C VAL A 16 -7.60 -7.82 -16.58
N GLU A 17 -8.87 -7.60 -16.91
CA GLU A 17 -9.98 -7.85 -16.01
C GLU A 17 -10.03 -9.35 -15.73
N GLU A 18 -9.66 -9.76 -14.51
CA GLU A 18 -9.94 -11.12 -14.03
C GLU A 18 -11.39 -11.16 -13.56
N ASP A 19 -12.22 -11.87 -14.33
CA ASP A 19 -13.59 -12.25 -13.98
C ASP A 19 -13.59 -13.10 -12.70
N ASP A 20 -14.15 -12.54 -11.62
CA ASP A 20 -14.46 -13.23 -10.38
C ASP A 20 -15.73 -14.12 -10.57
N GLU A 21 -15.61 -15.27 -11.22
CA GLU A 21 -16.62 -16.33 -11.07
C GLU A 21 -16.33 -17.16 -9.80
N GLU A 22 -16.99 -16.75 -8.71
CA GLU A 22 -17.08 -17.50 -7.46
C GLU A 22 -17.91 -18.78 -7.69
N SER A 23 -17.25 -19.88 -8.06
CA SER A 23 -17.82 -21.21 -7.91
C SER A 23 -17.50 -21.76 -6.52
N GLY A 24 -18.55 -21.98 -5.74
CA GLY A 24 -18.47 -22.53 -4.40
C GLY A 24 -17.94 -23.97 -4.40
N ALA A 25 -16.65 -24.10 -4.14
CA ALA A 25 -16.06 -25.26 -3.48
C ALA A 25 -14.88 -24.73 -2.66
N ALA A 26 -14.87 -25.01 -1.36
CA ALA A 26 -13.65 -24.84 -0.57
C ALA A 26 -12.63 -25.85 -1.10
N GLU A 27 -11.88 -25.46 -2.13
CA GLU A 27 -10.71 -26.21 -2.57
C GLU A 27 -9.69 -26.13 -1.43
N GLU A 28 -9.55 -27.26 -0.73
CA GLU A 28 -8.34 -27.57 0.00
C GLU A 28 -7.17 -27.34 -0.95
N ILE A 29 -6.45 -26.23 -0.75
CA ILE A 29 -5.19 -25.94 -1.43
C ILE A 29 -4.24 -27.06 -1.04
N THR A 30 -4.16 -28.09 -1.88
CA THR A 30 -3.23 -29.19 -1.68
C THR A 30 -1.81 -28.62 -1.81
N GLU A 31 -1.07 -28.64 -0.69
CA GLU A 31 0.32 -28.17 -0.54
C GLU A 31 1.36 -29.01 -1.34
N ASN A 32 0.99 -29.58 -2.49
CA ASN A 32 1.68 -30.73 -3.08
C ASN A 32 2.62 -30.44 -4.26
N ALA A 33 3.08 -29.21 -4.45
CA ALA A 33 4.10 -28.89 -5.47
C ALA A 33 5.38 -28.21 -4.91
N GLN A 34 5.58 -28.26 -3.60
CA GLN A 34 6.68 -27.55 -2.94
C GLN A 34 7.71 -28.55 -2.46
N GLY A 35 8.96 -28.45 -2.98
CA GLY A 35 10.10 -29.15 -2.40
C GLY A 35 10.08 -28.99 -0.87
N SER A 36 10.34 -30.10 -0.16
CA SER A 36 10.11 -30.25 1.28
C SER A 36 10.57 -29.04 2.07
N ARG A 37 9.63 -28.18 2.45
CA ARG A 37 9.89 -27.01 3.28
C ARG A 37 10.33 -27.51 4.66
N PRO A 38 11.47 -27.05 5.21
CA PRO A 38 11.84 -27.41 6.56
C PRO A 38 10.79 -26.88 7.53
N SER A 39 10.24 -27.78 8.36
CA SER A 39 9.23 -27.43 9.36
C SER A 39 9.88 -26.96 10.67
N GLU A 40 10.91 -27.69 11.11
CA GLU A 40 11.61 -27.49 12.37
C GLU A 40 13.12 -27.71 12.18
N ASP A 41 13.93 -27.10 13.05
CA ASP A 41 15.37 -27.39 13.13
C ASP A 41 15.64 -28.61 14.03
N ASP A 42 16.92 -29.02 14.14
CA ASP A 42 17.33 -30.16 14.96
C ASP A 42 17.00 -30.03 16.46
N ILE A 43 16.56 -28.84 16.91
CA ILE A 43 16.24 -28.51 18.31
C ILE A 43 14.72 -28.25 18.47
N GLY A 44 13.92 -28.40 17.40
CA GLY A 44 12.46 -28.25 17.43
C GLY A 44 11.95 -26.82 17.25
N ASN A 45 12.77 -25.87 16.77
CA ASN A 45 12.30 -24.52 16.49
C ASN A 45 11.59 -24.45 15.14
N ASN A 46 10.39 -23.89 15.15
CA ASN A 46 9.60 -23.72 13.93
C ASN A 46 10.27 -22.77 12.94
N PHE A 47 10.29 -23.17 11.67
CA PHE A 47 10.72 -22.32 10.57
C PHE A 47 9.65 -21.28 10.21
N VAL A 48 10.11 -20.08 9.90
CA VAL A 48 9.32 -18.99 9.33
C VAL A 48 9.90 -18.57 7.99
N ARG A 49 9.03 -18.05 7.13
CA ARG A 49 9.43 -17.45 5.86
C ARG A 49 9.79 -15.99 6.05
N ILE A 50 10.96 -15.60 5.55
CA ILE A 50 11.44 -14.22 5.59
C ILE A 50 11.64 -13.74 4.15
N VAL A 51 10.91 -12.70 3.77
CA VAL A 51 11.07 -12.04 2.47
C VAL A 51 12.08 -10.89 2.62
N HIS A 52 13.17 -10.98 1.87
CA HIS A 52 14.23 -9.99 1.84
C HIS A 52 14.57 -9.59 0.39
N LEU A 53 15.46 -8.61 0.23
CA LEU A 53 15.87 -8.06 -1.07
C LEU A 53 16.49 -9.12 -1.99
N ASN A 54 17.13 -10.13 -1.41
CA ASN A 54 17.77 -11.24 -2.09
C ASN A 54 16.88 -12.51 -2.16
N GLY A 55 15.56 -12.37 -1.98
CA GLY A 55 14.61 -13.46 -2.15
C GLY A 55 13.89 -13.92 -0.88
N VAL A 56 13.28 -15.10 -0.97
CA VAL A 56 12.54 -15.74 0.12
C VAL A 56 13.41 -16.77 0.84
N HIS A 57 13.52 -16.62 2.15
CA HIS A 57 14.31 -17.49 3.03
C HIS A 57 13.42 -18.24 4.00
N TYR A 58 13.86 -19.43 4.41
CA TYR A 58 13.26 -20.22 5.47
C TYR A 58 14.26 -20.29 6.61
N LEU A 59 13.93 -19.71 7.76
CA LEU A 59 14.82 -19.64 8.92
C LEU A 59 14.06 -20.00 10.20
N PRO A 60 14.69 -20.69 11.17
CA PRO A 60 14.06 -20.94 12.47
C PRO A 60 13.88 -19.63 13.23
N LEU A 61 12.71 -19.43 13.84
CA LEU A 61 12.42 -18.24 14.64
C LEU A 61 12.64 -18.51 16.12
N LEU A 62 13.65 -17.87 16.69
CA LEU A 62 13.92 -17.88 18.13
C LEU A 62 13.58 -16.52 18.73
N TYR A 63 12.83 -16.51 19.83
CA TYR A 63 12.47 -15.30 20.55
C TYR A 63 12.43 -15.54 22.06
N CYS A 64 12.71 -14.48 22.82
CA CYS A 64 12.67 -14.55 24.29
C CYS A 64 11.22 -14.52 24.77
N LEU A 65 10.85 -15.43 25.65
CA LEU A 65 9.56 -15.40 26.37
C LEU A 65 9.62 -14.60 27.68
N CYS A 66 10.79 -14.06 28.03
CA CYS A 66 11.02 -13.32 29.27
C CYS A 66 10.06 -12.13 29.49
N GLY A 67 9.58 -11.52 28.41
CA GLY A 67 8.65 -10.40 28.46
C GLY A 67 7.18 -10.77 28.16
N GLY A 68 6.86 -12.06 28.00
CA GLY A 68 5.53 -12.55 27.61
C GLY A 68 5.34 -12.67 26.09
N GLU A 69 4.44 -13.56 25.67
CA GLU A 69 4.14 -13.82 24.25
C GLU A 69 3.65 -12.57 23.50
N GLU A 70 2.92 -11.69 24.21
CA GLU A 70 2.43 -10.44 23.62
C GLU A 70 3.56 -9.51 23.15
N ARG A 71 4.82 -9.68 23.59
CA ARG A 71 5.93 -8.82 23.15
C ARG A 71 6.57 -9.25 21.84
N LEU A 72 6.25 -10.45 21.33
CA LEU A 72 6.88 -10.99 20.12
C LEU A 72 6.76 -10.03 18.92
N HIS A 73 5.60 -9.42 18.72
CA HIS A 73 5.41 -8.48 17.61
C HIS A 73 6.23 -7.19 17.76
N VAL A 74 6.48 -6.75 18.99
CA VAL A 74 7.34 -5.59 19.30
C VAL A 74 8.79 -5.94 19.00
N ASP A 75 9.26 -7.10 19.47
CA ASP A 75 10.64 -7.56 19.27
C ASP A 75 10.96 -7.76 17.78
N LEU A 76 10.03 -8.34 17.02
CA LEU A 76 10.14 -8.46 15.57
C LEU A 76 10.22 -7.09 14.90
N SER A 77 9.36 -6.16 15.29
CA SER A 77 9.36 -4.79 14.75
C SER A 77 10.67 -4.06 15.05
N GLN A 78 11.24 -4.25 16.24
CA GLN A 78 12.56 -3.73 16.60
C GLN A 78 13.68 -4.37 15.76
N ALA A 79 13.56 -5.67 15.48
CA ALA A 79 14.43 -6.40 14.58
C ALA A 79 14.20 -6.09 13.08
N ARG A 80 13.34 -5.11 12.75
CA ARG A 80 12.99 -4.72 11.37
C ARG A 80 12.31 -5.83 10.56
N LEU A 81 11.55 -6.69 11.24
CA LEU A 81 10.74 -7.74 10.68
C LEU A 81 9.27 -7.45 10.94
N ILE A 82 8.48 -7.36 9.87
CA ILE A 82 7.05 -7.09 9.96
C ILE A 82 6.29 -8.38 9.67
N PRO A 83 5.51 -8.90 10.63
CA PRO A 83 4.77 -10.14 10.45
C PRO A 83 3.51 -9.94 9.59
N THR A 84 3.17 -10.96 8.80
CA THR A 84 1.90 -10.98 8.05
C THR A 84 0.70 -11.43 8.90
N SER A 85 0.91 -11.84 10.14
CA SER A 85 -0.15 -12.21 11.08
C SER A 85 0.37 -12.00 12.50
N PHE A 86 -0.49 -11.55 13.41
CA PHE A 86 -0.14 -11.38 14.82
C PHE A 86 -0.56 -12.57 15.70
N ILE A 87 -1.31 -13.54 15.14
CA ILE A 87 -1.78 -14.73 15.86
C ILE A 87 -0.82 -15.90 15.62
N ARG A 88 -0.50 -16.17 14.36
CA ARG A 88 0.44 -17.25 13.98
C ARG A 88 1.44 -16.72 12.97
N ILE A 89 2.64 -16.42 13.46
CA ILE A 89 3.72 -15.82 12.67
C ILE A 89 4.38 -16.91 11.82
N LYS A 90 3.97 -17.01 10.55
CA LYS A 90 4.62 -17.88 9.56
C LYS A 90 5.44 -17.14 8.52
N THR A 91 5.14 -15.85 8.31
CA THR A 91 5.76 -15.03 7.27
C THR A 91 6.10 -13.66 7.81
N LEU A 92 7.31 -13.22 7.49
CA LEU A 92 7.88 -11.94 7.89
C LEU A 92 8.41 -11.24 6.64
N PHE A 93 8.18 -9.95 6.53
CA PHE A 93 8.82 -9.09 5.53
C PHE A 93 9.82 -8.20 6.25
N THR A 94 11.02 -8.10 5.70
CA THR A 94 11.99 -7.12 6.21
C THR A 94 11.53 -5.69 5.87
N CYS A 95 11.82 -4.71 6.73
CA CYS A 95 11.58 -3.31 6.38
C CYS A 95 12.28 -2.92 5.06
N ALA A 96 13.46 -3.52 4.80
CA ALA A 96 14.24 -3.29 3.60
C ALA A 96 13.46 -3.63 2.32
N VAL A 97 12.80 -4.80 2.25
CA VAL A 97 12.01 -5.17 1.05
C VAL A 97 10.76 -4.29 0.88
N LEU A 98 10.16 -3.84 1.98
CA LEU A 98 9.01 -2.93 1.93
C LEU A 98 9.41 -1.52 1.47
N ASP A 99 10.62 -1.07 1.81
CA ASP A 99 11.19 0.18 1.33
C ASP A 99 11.63 0.09 -0.15
N ASP A 100 12.28 -1.00 -0.55
CA ASP A 100 12.66 -1.25 -1.96
C ASP A 100 11.44 -1.39 -2.86
N TYR A 101 10.38 -2.07 -2.41
CA TYR A 101 9.12 -2.11 -3.13
C TYR A 101 8.54 -0.71 -3.32
N ARG A 102 8.54 0.12 -2.27
CA ARG A 102 8.02 1.48 -2.38
C ARG A 102 8.83 2.32 -3.35
N LEU A 103 10.15 2.18 -3.34
CA LEU A 103 11.02 2.90 -4.28
C LEU A 103 10.80 2.42 -5.71
N SER A 104 10.74 1.10 -5.94
CA SER A 104 10.47 0.51 -7.26
C SER A 104 9.11 0.94 -7.80
N ASN A 105 8.10 1.03 -6.93
CA ASN A 105 6.76 1.51 -7.31
C ASN A 105 6.77 3.00 -7.72
N LEU A 106 7.62 3.83 -7.11
CA LEU A 106 7.71 5.26 -7.41
C LEU A 106 8.56 5.54 -8.65
N GLU A 107 9.77 4.98 -8.72
CA GLU A 107 10.75 5.32 -9.75
C GLU A 107 10.57 4.50 -11.02
N MET A 108 10.20 3.23 -10.88
CA MET A 108 10.10 2.31 -12.01
C MET A 108 8.65 2.07 -12.45
N LYS A 109 7.68 2.72 -11.78
CA LYS A 109 6.24 2.46 -11.94
C LYS A 109 5.89 0.97 -11.79
N ALA A 110 6.71 0.20 -11.07
CA ALA A 110 6.55 -1.23 -10.97
C ALA A 110 5.26 -1.57 -10.22
N SER A 111 4.44 -2.44 -10.81
CA SER A 111 3.26 -2.99 -10.14
C SER A 111 3.69 -3.91 -9.00
N ALA A 112 2.77 -4.17 -8.05
CA ALA A 112 3.02 -5.16 -7.00
C ALA A 112 3.34 -6.54 -7.59
N TYR A 113 2.71 -6.90 -8.71
CA TYR A 113 2.93 -8.16 -9.42
C TYR A 113 4.34 -8.22 -10.01
N GLN A 114 4.75 -7.20 -10.78
CA GLN A 114 6.09 -7.14 -11.37
C GLN A 114 7.19 -7.20 -10.30
N TYR A 115 7.00 -6.48 -9.18
CA TYR A 115 7.95 -6.54 -8.07
C TYR A 115 7.98 -7.92 -7.41
N TRP A 116 6.83 -8.58 -7.25
CA TRP A 116 6.80 -9.94 -6.73
C TRP A 116 7.52 -10.92 -7.66
N GLN A 117 7.32 -10.80 -8.98
CA GLN A 117 8.05 -11.61 -9.98
C GLN A 117 9.57 -11.38 -9.92
N LYS A 118 10.03 -10.15 -9.64
CA LYS A 118 11.45 -9.86 -9.34
C LYS A 118 11.93 -10.69 -8.14
N ILE A 119 11.20 -10.69 -7.02
CA ILE A 119 11.57 -11.48 -5.83
C ILE A 119 11.60 -12.97 -6.14
N VAL A 120 10.63 -13.49 -6.89
CA VAL A 120 10.58 -14.90 -7.31
C VAL A 120 11.82 -15.27 -8.12
N ARG A 121 12.15 -14.48 -9.16
CA ARG A 121 13.34 -14.71 -10.00
C ARG A 121 14.66 -14.62 -9.24
N ILE A 122 14.76 -13.73 -8.26
CA ILE A 122 15.94 -13.63 -7.39
C ILE A 122 16.05 -14.86 -6.46
N THR A 123 14.92 -15.36 -5.97
CA THR A 123 14.87 -16.51 -5.05
C THR A 123 15.25 -17.82 -5.75
N SER A 124 14.69 -18.06 -6.93
CA SER A 124 14.95 -19.26 -7.73
C SER A 124 14.80 -18.92 -9.21
N PRO A 125 15.90 -18.62 -9.92
CA PRO A 125 15.86 -18.24 -11.34
C PRO A 125 15.20 -19.31 -12.23
N ASP A 126 15.49 -20.59 -11.95
CA ASP A 126 15.04 -21.73 -12.76
C ASP A 126 13.78 -22.41 -12.19
N GLY A 127 13.41 -22.09 -10.95
CA GLY A 127 12.35 -22.76 -10.19
C GLY A 127 11.26 -21.80 -9.71
N VAL A 128 10.74 -20.95 -10.61
CA VAL A 128 9.72 -19.92 -10.32
C VAL A 128 8.51 -20.50 -9.58
N THR A 129 8.04 -21.69 -9.98
CA THR A 129 6.88 -22.37 -9.39
C THR A 129 7.11 -22.91 -7.98
N GLN A 130 8.37 -23.01 -7.54
CA GLN A 130 8.73 -23.50 -6.21
C GLN A 130 8.66 -22.39 -5.14
N VAL A 131 8.68 -21.13 -5.56
CA VAL A 131 8.58 -19.98 -4.66
C VAL A 131 7.11 -19.80 -4.25
N PRO A 132 6.78 -19.73 -2.95
CA PRO A 132 5.41 -19.52 -2.50
C PRO A 132 4.85 -18.21 -3.05
N ASP A 133 3.60 -18.18 -3.54
CA ASP A 133 2.97 -16.92 -3.92
C ASP A 133 2.57 -16.11 -2.68
N LEU A 134 3.23 -14.96 -2.48
CA LEU A 134 2.97 -14.01 -1.39
C LEU A 134 2.57 -12.63 -1.89
N TYR A 135 2.02 -12.58 -3.11
CA TYR A 135 1.57 -11.35 -3.73
C TYR A 135 0.51 -10.62 -2.88
N ARG A 136 -0.45 -11.36 -2.31
CA ARG A 136 -1.52 -10.80 -1.47
C ARG A 136 -0.96 -10.16 -0.19
N GLU A 137 -0.03 -10.83 0.45
CA GLU A 137 0.67 -10.38 1.66
C GLU A 137 1.54 -9.16 1.37
N LEU A 138 2.30 -9.15 0.28
CA LEU A 138 3.10 -7.99 -0.16
C LEU A 138 2.19 -6.78 -0.35
N ARG A 139 1.08 -6.92 -1.09
CA ARG A 139 0.12 -5.82 -1.31
C ARG A 139 -0.39 -5.27 0.01
N ARG A 140 -0.83 -6.14 0.92
CA ARG A 140 -1.37 -5.74 2.22
C ARG A 140 -0.33 -5.04 3.09
N LEU A 141 0.83 -5.66 3.30
CA LEU A 141 1.92 -5.09 4.09
C LEU A 141 2.47 -3.81 3.48
N SER A 142 2.48 -3.66 2.15
CA SER A 142 2.89 -2.40 1.53
C SER A 142 1.98 -1.22 1.91
N ARG A 143 0.67 -1.47 2.09
CA ARG A 143 -0.30 -0.45 2.51
C ARG A 143 -0.11 -0.11 3.97
N GLU A 144 -0.01 -1.12 4.82
CA GLU A 144 0.26 -0.98 6.26
C GLU A 144 1.59 -0.26 6.50
N TRP A 145 2.66 -0.63 5.79
CA TRP A 145 3.98 0.01 5.89
C TRP A 145 3.94 1.49 5.48
N ARG A 146 3.26 1.82 4.37
CA ARG A 146 3.05 3.21 3.96
C ARG A 146 2.24 3.99 5.00
N TRP A 147 1.34 3.34 5.73
CA TRP A 147 0.60 3.97 6.81
C TRP A 147 1.48 4.23 8.04
N LEU A 148 2.18 3.21 8.52
CA LEU A 148 3.14 3.31 9.62
C LEU A 148 4.21 4.38 9.38
N LYS A 149 4.78 4.45 8.16
CA LYS A 149 5.76 5.49 7.82
C LYS A 149 5.19 6.91 7.94
N LYS A 150 3.93 7.13 7.53
CA LYS A 150 3.33 8.47 7.67
C LYS A 150 3.08 8.85 9.12
N ILE A 151 2.60 7.91 9.94
CA ILE A 151 2.43 8.14 11.39
C ILE A 151 3.78 8.49 12.02
N LYS A 152 4.83 7.74 11.68
CA LYS A 152 6.19 8.00 12.13
C LYS A 152 6.68 9.39 11.70
N TRP A 153 6.52 9.75 10.43
CA TRP A 153 6.93 11.06 9.91
C TRP A 153 6.14 12.22 10.53
N ALA A 154 4.88 12.01 10.88
CA ALA A 154 4.05 13.00 11.57
C ALA A 154 4.35 13.13 13.08
N GLY A 155 5.30 12.34 13.62
CA GLY A 155 5.78 12.49 15.00
C GLY A 155 4.90 11.85 16.08
N PHE A 156 3.89 11.06 15.72
CA PHE A 156 2.94 10.48 16.68
C PHE A 156 3.62 9.63 17.77
N GLY A 157 4.70 8.92 17.42
CA GLY A 157 5.47 8.11 18.36
C GLY A 157 6.32 8.92 19.36
N HIS A 158 6.52 10.23 19.14
CA HIS A 158 7.31 11.08 20.04
C HIS A 158 6.44 11.85 21.04
N GLU A 159 5.21 12.17 20.66
CA GLU A 159 4.31 13.04 21.45
C GLU A 159 3.23 12.25 22.21
N ASN A 160 3.35 10.92 22.24
CA ASN A 160 2.36 10.02 22.85
C ASN A 160 0.93 10.28 22.35
N ARG A 161 0.80 10.62 21.06
CA ARG A 161 -0.48 10.85 20.38
C ARG A 161 -1.09 9.52 19.92
N ASP A 162 -2.40 9.50 19.77
CA ASP A 162 -3.13 8.33 19.29
C ASP A 162 -3.00 8.17 17.76
N PRO A 163 -2.23 7.17 17.27
CA PRO A 163 -2.03 6.96 15.83
C PRO A 163 -3.30 6.52 15.08
N MET A 164 -4.35 6.09 15.80
CA MET A 164 -5.61 5.65 15.20
C MET A 164 -6.58 6.79 14.93
N ASN A 165 -6.34 7.97 15.51
CA ASN A 165 -7.24 9.12 15.43
C ASN A 165 -6.50 10.42 15.06
N PRO A 166 -5.84 10.49 13.89
CA PRO A 166 -5.28 11.74 13.39
C PRO A 166 -6.39 12.75 13.04
N ALA A 167 -6.14 14.04 13.28
CA ALA A 167 -7.01 15.12 12.85
C ALA A 167 -7.09 15.21 11.32
N PRO A 168 -8.16 15.79 10.75
CA PRO A 168 -8.32 15.90 9.30
C PRO A 168 -7.11 16.56 8.62
N GLY A 169 -6.53 15.85 7.65
CA GLY A 169 -5.35 16.32 6.92
C GLY A 169 -4.01 16.30 7.67
N GLU A 170 -3.96 15.88 8.95
CA GLU A 170 -2.75 15.95 9.79
C GLU A 170 -1.57 15.09 9.28
N LEU A 171 -1.85 13.97 8.61
CA LEU A 171 -0.86 13.10 7.98
C LEU A 171 -0.54 13.50 6.53
N SER A 172 -1.03 14.66 6.08
CA SER A 172 -0.71 15.22 4.76
C SER A 172 0.51 16.13 4.84
N ILE A 173 1.24 16.23 3.73
CA ILE A 173 2.34 17.19 3.62
C ILE A 173 1.73 18.57 3.36
N PHE A 174 2.15 19.56 4.14
CA PHE A 174 1.74 20.94 3.92
C PHE A 174 2.28 21.45 2.58
N CYS A 175 1.37 21.88 1.70
CA CYS A 175 1.69 22.43 0.40
C CYS A 175 2.19 23.88 0.54
N LEU A 176 3.50 24.09 0.44
CA LEU A 176 4.13 25.41 0.53
C LEU A 176 3.84 26.32 -0.67
N THR A 177 3.49 25.74 -1.82
CA THR A 177 3.19 26.46 -3.06
C THR A 177 1.73 26.91 -3.13
N CYS A 178 0.84 26.21 -2.43
CA CYS A 178 -0.56 26.57 -2.35
C CYS A 178 -0.70 27.95 -1.71
N LEU A 179 -1.58 28.79 -2.23
CA LEU A 179 -1.76 30.17 -1.76
C LEU A 179 -2.31 30.16 -0.34
N GLN A 180 -1.58 30.63 0.68
CA GLN A 180 -1.96 30.57 2.10
C GLN A 180 -1.95 31.98 2.71
N PRO A 181 -3.12 32.58 3.00
CA PRO A 181 -3.20 33.86 3.69
C PRO A 181 -2.42 33.85 5.01
N GLY A 182 -1.53 34.83 5.19
CA GLY A 182 -0.72 34.97 6.40
C GLY A 182 0.50 34.06 6.48
N VAL A 183 0.77 33.22 5.48
CA VAL A 183 1.96 32.36 5.43
C VAL A 183 2.86 32.75 4.25
N ASN A 184 2.36 32.66 3.02
CA ASN A 184 3.12 32.93 1.80
C ASN A 184 2.44 33.95 0.88
N LEU A 185 1.33 34.57 1.32
CA LEU A 185 0.70 35.69 0.63
C LEU A 185 1.10 37.04 1.26
N PRO A 186 1.35 38.08 0.45
CA PRO A 186 1.62 39.42 0.97
C PRO A 186 0.40 39.98 1.73
N PRO A 187 0.55 40.85 2.73
CA PRO A 187 -0.57 41.33 3.54
C PRO A 187 -1.71 41.98 2.74
N ASP A 188 -1.38 42.62 1.62
CA ASP A 188 -2.29 43.31 0.71
C ASP A 188 -2.76 42.44 -0.48
N TRP A 189 -2.54 41.12 -0.42
CA TRP A 189 -2.90 40.18 -1.50
C TRP A 189 -4.34 40.30 -1.99
N LYS A 190 -5.31 40.67 -1.13
CA LYS A 190 -6.72 40.85 -1.52
C LYS A 190 -6.92 42.05 -2.45
N ALA A 191 -6.20 43.15 -2.20
CA ALA A 191 -6.26 44.32 -3.05
C ALA A 191 -5.51 44.07 -4.36
N ASP A 192 -4.42 43.30 -4.31
CA ASP A 192 -3.70 42.89 -5.51
C ASP A 192 -4.51 41.91 -6.35
N GLN A 193 -5.19 40.93 -5.75
CA GLN A 193 -6.09 40.00 -6.43
C GLN A 193 -7.22 40.70 -7.19
N GLN A 194 -7.74 41.82 -6.68
CA GLN A 194 -8.75 42.60 -7.40
C GLN A 194 -8.19 43.25 -8.68
N ARG A 195 -6.90 43.57 -8.70
CA ARG A 195 -6.22 44.20 -9.85
C ARG A 195 -5.63 43.16 -10.80
N ASN A 196 -5.09 42.08 -10.25
CA ASN A 196 -4.43 40.98 -10.94
C ASN A 196 -4.83 39.65 -10.27
N PRO A 197 -5.94 39.02 -10.69
CA PRO A 197 -6.43 37.81 -10.04
C PRO A 197 -5.60 36.57 -10.33
N GLU A 198 -4.88 36.54 -11.47
CA GLU A 198 -4.15 35.38 -12.01
C GLU A 198 -3.20 34.69 -11.01
N PRO A 199 -2.30 35.40 -10.30
CA PRO A 199 -1.39 34.77 -9.34
C PRO A 199 -2.08 34.26 -8.07
N TYR A 200 -3.36 34.59 -7.85
CA TYR A 200 -4.12 34.22 -6.65
C TYR A 200 -5.19 33.16 -6.93
N ILE A 201 -5.14 32.49 -8.09
CA ILE A 201 -6.03 31.39 -8.40
C ILE A 201 -5.48 30.11 -7.74
N ARG A 202 -6.31 29.48 -6.92
CA ARG A 202 -6.06 28.10 -6.50
C ARG A 202 -6.70 27.18 -7.52
N ASP A 203 -5.89 26.58 -8.36
CA ASP A 203 -6.36 25.48 -9.18
C ASP A 203 -6.45 24.20 -8.32
N MET A 204 -7.58 23.52 -8.41
CA MET A 204 -7.81 22.24 -7.75
C MET A 204 -7.83 21.16 -8.82
N THR A 205 -6.64 20.70 -9.20
CA THR A 205 -6.52 19.53 -10.07
C THR A 205 -6.82 18.28 -9.24
N ILE A 206 -8.02 17.74 -9.42
CA ILE A 206 -8.31 16.35 -9.07
C ILE A 206 -7.57 15.54 -10.15
N ASP A 207 -6.76 14.57 -9.72
CA ASP A 207 -5.88 13.74 -10.55
C ASP A 207 -6.42 13.45 -11.96
N GLY A 208 -5.55 13.51 -12.98
CA GLY A 208 -5.86 13.41 -14.40
C GLY A 208 -6.35 12.04 -14.88
N ASN A 209 -6.88 11.21 -13.98
CA ASN A 209 -7.68 10.06 -14.36
C ASN A 209 -9.12 10.55 -14.61
N PHE A 210 -9.48 10.71 -15.89
CA PHE A 210 -10.72 11.35 -16.34
C PHE A 210 -12.02 10.62 -15.97
N THR A 211 -11.91 9.44 -15.34
CA THR A 211 -13.01 8.70 -14.71
C THR A 211 -12.73 8.56 -13.22
N ALA A 212 -12.98 9.62 -12.46
CA ALA A 212 -13.05 9.57 -11.00
C ALA A 212 -14.35 8.90 -10.53
N ASP A 213 -14.63 7.71 -11.08
CA ASP A 213 -15.80 6.93 -10.76
C ASP A 213 -15.60 6.24 -9.42
N HIS A 214 -16.51 6.51 -8.49
CA HIS A 214 -16.54 5.83 -7.22
C HIS A 214 -17.26 4.50 -7.42
N VAL A 215 -16.49 3.42 -7.54
CA VAL A 215 -17.04 2.06 -7.66
C VAL A 215 -17.39 1.55 -6.26
N GLU A 216 -18.60 1.03 -6.12
CA GLU A 216 -19.01 0.37 -4.88
C GLU A 216 -18.17 -0.89 -4.68
N SER A 217 -17.69 -1.10 -3.45
CA SER A 217 -16.91 -2.30 -3.16
C SER A 217 -17.78 -3.54 -3.35
N LYS A 218 -17.35 -4.47 -4.21
CA LYS A 218 -18.00 -5.80 -4.36
C LYS A 218 -18.18 -6.51 -3.01
N ASN A 219 -17.24 -6.28 -2.09
CA ASN A 219 -17.25 -6.86 -0.75
C ASN A 219 -17.13 -5.75 0.31
N PRO A 220 -18.25 -5.18 0.78
CA PRO A 220 -18.26 -4.15 1.82
C PRO A 220 -18.03 -4.73 3.22
N GLY A 221 -17.29 -5.85 3.32
CA GLY A 221 -16.90 -6.48 4.58
C GLY A 221 -16.04 -5.55 5.46
N PRO A 222 -15.21 -6.08 6.37
CA PRO A 222 -14.44 -5.23 7.28
C PRO A 222 -13.25 -4.57 6.57
N ASP A 223 -13.48 -3.71 5.58
CA ASP A 223 -12.45 -2.85 5.02
C ASP A 223 -12.07 -1.78 6.04
N LEU A 224 -10.80 -1.77 6.44
CA LEU A 224 -10.28 -0.91 7.49
C LEU A 224 -9.66 0.35 6.88
N TRP A 225 -10.33 1.46 7.12
CA TRP A 225 -9.86 2.78 6.71
C TRP A 225 -8.68 3.20 7.60
N LEU A 226 -7.46 3.08 7.08
CA LEU A 226 -6.24 3.35 7.85
C LEU A 226 -6.10 4.82 8.27
N SER A 227 -6.43 5.78 7.40
CA SER A 227 -6.26 7.21 7.71
C SER A 227 -7.53 7.93 8.19
N LYS A 228 -8.73 7.39 7.96
CA LYS A 228 -10.03 7.97 8.37
C LYS A 228 -10.20 9.49 8.17
N GLY A 229 -9.65 10.06 7.09
CA GLY A 229 -9.66 11.52 6.84
C GLY A 229 -8.40 12.28 7.29
N GLY A 230 -7.48 11.62 7.98
CA GLY A 230 -6.20 12.20 8.39
C GLY A 230 -5.21 12.44 7.25
N ARG A 231 -5.54 12.06 6.01
CA ARG A 231 -4.73 12.34 4.81
C ARG A 231 -5.50 13.32 3.91
N MET A 232 -5.20 13.32 2.62
CA MET A 232 -5.89 14.16 1.62
C MET A 232 -7.31 13.66 1.29
N MET A 233 -7.61 12.39 1.55
CA MET A 233 -8.95 11.82 1.31
C MET A 233 -9.92 12.16 2.44
N ALA A 234 -11.22 12.25 2.12
CA ALA A 234 -12.27 12.54 3.09
C ALA A 234 -12.43 11.42 4.14
N SER A 235 -13.05 11.77 5.28
CA SER A 235 -13.43 10.79 6.29
C SER A 235 -14.62 9.96 5.83
N ARG A 236 -14.77 8.75 6.41
CA ARG A 236 -15.89 7.84 6.11
C ARG A 236 -17.25 8.51 6.28
N VAL A 237 -17.45 9.25 7.37
CA VAL A 237 -18.69 10.01 7.64
C VAL A 237 -19.02 11.00 6.52
N ARG A 238 -18.01 11.70 5.97
CA ARG A 238 -18.23 12.65 4.86
C ARG A 238 -18.58 11.93 3.56
N ILE A 239 -17.98 10.77 3.33
CA ILE A 239 -18.26 9.96 2.15
C ILE A 239 -19.64 9.33 2.24
N GLU A 240 -20.03 8.78 3.39
CA GLU A 240 -21.38 8.25 3.61
C GLU A 240 -22.45 9.33 3.40
N ALA A 241 -22.25 10.53 3.97
CA ALA A 241 -23.14 11.67 3.73
C ALA A 241 -23.19 12.10 2.25
N PHE A 242 -22.08 11.99 1.52
CA PHE A 242 -22.06 12.23 0.08
C PHE A 242 -22.81 11.15 -0.69
N MET A 243 -22.68 9.88 -0.32
CA MET A 243 -23.37 8.77 -0.97
C MET A 243 -24.89 8.86 -0.84
N GLU A 244 -25.41 9.44 0.24
CA GLU A 244 -26.86 9.72 0.38
C GLU A 244 -27.41 10.68 -0.70
N MET A 245 -26.55 11.52 -1.27
CA MET A 245 -26.90 12.50 -2.30
C MET A 245 -26.38 12.12 -3.69
N ALA A 246 -25.55 11.07 -3.79
CA ALA A 246 -24.91 10.67 -5.03
C ALA A 246 -25.89 9.96 -5.97
N VAL A 247 -25.68 10.13 -7.28
CA VAL A 247 -26.47 9.45 -8.32
C VAL A 247 -25.71 8.24 -8.82
N THR A 248 -26.22 7.04 -8.51
CA THR A 248 -25.65 5.79 -9.03
C THR A 248 -25.99 5.62 -10.50
N ARG A 249 -24.99 5.25 -11.31
CA ARG A 249 -25.15 4.82 -12.70
C ARG A 249 -24.51 3.46 -12.87
N LEU A 250 -25.09 2.63 -13.72
CA LEU A 250 -24.41 1.42 -14.18
C LEU A 250 -23.19 1.87 -15.00
N THR A 251 -22.01 1.40 -14.64
CA THR A 251 -20.82 1.51 -15.48
C THR A 251 -21.09 0.70 -16.75
N VAL A 252 -21.30 1.40 -17.86
CA VAL A 252 -21.45 0.77 -19.17
C VAL A 252 -20.05 0.53 -19.69
N TRP A 253 -19.59 -0.72 -19.61
CA TRP A 253 -18.38 -1.18 -20.28
C TRP A 253 -18.78 -1.77 -21.63
#